data_AF-Q2KFH7-F1
#
_entry.id   AF-Q2KFH7-F1
#
_cell.length_a   1.000
_cell.length_b   1.000
_cell.length_c   1.000
_cell.angle_alpha   90.00
_cell.angle_beta   90.00
_cell.angle_gamma   90.00
#
_symmetry.space_group_name_H-M   'P 1'
#
loop_
_entity.id
_entity.type
_entity.pdbx_description
1 polymer ?
#
loop_
_entity_poly.entity_id
_entity_poly.type
_entity_poly.pdbx_seq_one_letter_code
_entity_poly.pdbx_strand_id
1 'polypeptide(L)'
;MDKEVQVKFNGGREVIGTLKGYDALMNLVLDEVKETMRDEEGNESSRPLGLVVVRGTLLVAISPTDGSESIANPFLQQGDDE
;
A
#
# COMPACT_ATOMS: atom_id res chain seq x y z
N MET A 1 2.55 -16.35 -4.42
CA MET A 1 3.85 -15.89 -3.88
C MET A 1 4.60 -15.24 -5.04
N ASP A 2 5.51 -14.31 -4.75
CA ASP A 2 6.15 -13.44 -5.76
C ASP A 2 5.16 -12.54 -6.51
N LYS A 3 4.20 -11.97 -5.77
CA LYS A 3 3.33 -10.90 -6.27
C LYS A 3 3.59 -9.63 -5.48
N GLU A 4 3.51 -8.50 -6.16
CA GLU A 4 3.56 -7.20 -5.52
C GLU A 4 2.24 -6.93 -4.78
N VAL A 5 2.36 -6.47 -3.54
CA VAL A 5 1.23 -6.16 -2.66
C VAL A 5 1.41 -4.77 -2.06
N GLN A 6 0.31 -4.05 -1.95
CA GLN A 6 0.23 -2.85 -1.13
C GLN A 6 -0.19 -3.24 0.28
N VAL A 7 0.51 -2.70 1.26
CA VAL A 7 0.29 -2.97 2.68
C VAL A 7 0.08 -1.65 3.40
N LYS A 8 -1.05 -1.55 4.11
CA LYS A 8 -1.39 -0.40 4.94
C LYS A 8 -1.26 -0.76 6.42
N PHE A 9 -0.65 0.14 7.17
CA PHE A 9 -0.41 -0.03 8.59
C PHE A 9 -1.30 0.89 9.42
N ASN A 10 -1.48 0.50 10.68
CA ASN A 10 -2.02 1.42 11.67
C ASN A 10 -1.10 2.65 11.79
N GLY A 11 -1.68 3.85 11.84
CA GLY A 11 -0.94 5.12 11.82
C GLY A 11 -0.66 5.69 10.43
N GLY A 12 -1.23 5.13 9.36
CA GLY A 12 -1.24 5.74 8.03
C GLY A 12 0.00 5.46 7.16
N ARG A 13 0.95 4.66 7.65
CA ARG A 13 2.08 4.21 6.83
C ARG A 13 1.59 3.28 5.73
N GLU A 14 2.12 3.45 4.53
CA GLU A 14 1.84 2.59 3.38
C GLU A 14 3.14 2.14 2.70
N VAL A 15 3.21 0.86 2.36
CA VAL A 15 4.35 0.30 1.60
C VAL A 15 3.85 -0.58 0.47
N ILE A 16 4.63 -0.67 -0.58
CA ILE A 16 4.46 -1.62 -1.68
C ILE A 16 5.71 -2.50 -1.74
N GLY A 17 5.52 -3.80 -1.94
CA GLY A 17 6.65 -4.73 -2.05
C GLY A 17 6.25 -6.11 -2.54
N THR A 18 7.23 -6.90 -2.93
CA THR A 18 7.03 -8.28 -3.43
C THR A 18 6.91 -9.25 -2.27
N LEU A 19 5.76 -9.94 -2.15
CA LEU A 19 5.53 -10.90 -1.07
C LEU A 19 6.34 -12.19 -1.29
N LYS A 20 7.36 -12.39 -0.45
CA LYS A 20 8.23 -13.57 -0.45
C LYS A 20 7.77 -14.65 0.51
N GLY A 21 7.13 -14.29 1.62
CA GLY A 21 6.66 -15.26 2.61
C GLY A 21 5.79 -14.64 3.69
N TYR A 22 5.11 -15.48 4.46
CA TYR A 22 4.31 -15.07 5.61
C TYR A 22 4.20 -16.20 6.63
N ASP A 23 3.78 -15.87 7.84
CA ASP A 23 3.48 -16.84 8.90
C ASP A 23 2.01 -16.75 9.38
N ALA A 24 1.63 -17.63 10.31
CA ALA A 24 0.27 -17.69 10.86
C ALA A 24 -0.12 -16.46 11.71
N LEU A 25 0.84 -15.64 12.13
CA LEU A 25 0.61 -14.38 12.84
C LEU A 25 0.53 -13.19 11.88
N MET A 26 0.50 -13.46 10.57
CA MET A 26 0.48 -12.47 9.50
C MET A 26 1.72 -11.57 9.48
N ASN A 27 2.86 -12.04 10.01
CA ASN A 27 4.12 -11.37 9.69
C ASN A 27 4.47 -11.66 8.23
N LEU A 28 4.96 -10.66 7.51
CA LEU A 28 5.26 -10.78 6.08
C LEU A 28 6.75 -10.55 5.84
N VAL A 29 7.31 -11.30 4.88
CA VAL A 29 8.61 -11.00 4.29
C VAL A 29 8.34 -10.36 2.93
N LEU A 30 8.71 -9.09 2.81
CA LEU A 30 8.55 -8.33 1.57
C LEU A 30 9.94 -7.93 1.04
N ASP A 31 10.11 -8.06 -0.27
CA ASP A 31 11.32 -7.66 -0.98
C ASP A 31 11.06 -6.43 -1.86
N GLU A 32 12.12 -5.74 -2.26
CA GLU A 32 12.08 -4.52 -3.09
C GLU A 32 11.11 -3.45 -2.56
N VAL A 33 11.01 -3.32 -1.24
CA VAL A 33 9.97 -2.51 -0.62
C VAL A 33 10.20 -1.02 -0.86
N LYS A 34 9.11 -0.33 -1.19
CA LYS A 34 9.01 1.12 -1.32
C LYS A 34 7.95 1.64 -0.37
N GLU A 35 8.33 2.57 0.50
CA GLU A 35 7.41 3.27 1.38
C GLU A 35 6.93 4.57 0.73
N THR A 36 5.62 4.82 0.79
CA THR A 36 5.01 6.08 0.38
C THR A 36 4.74 6.93 1.63
N MET A 37 5.20 8.18 1.61
CA MET A 37 5.05 9.14 2.68
C MET A 37 4.32 10.36 2.14
N ARG A 38 3.38 10.90 2.91
CA ARG A 38 2.66 12.15 2.60
C ARG A 38 2.97 13.19 3.65
N ASP A 39 3.32 14.40 3.24
CA ASP A 39 3.54 15.53 4.14
C ASP A 39 2.22 16.28 4.45
N GLU A 40 2.30 17.33 5.28
CA GLU A 40 1.14 18.15 5.67
C GLU A 40 0.52 18.92 4.49
N GLU A 41 1.30 19.15 3.43
CA GLU A 41 0.88 19.85 2.20
C GLU A 41 0.25 18.88 1.18
N GLY A 42 0.30 17.58 1.45
CA GLY A 42 -0.24 16.53 0.59
C GLY A 42 0.75 16.02 -0.47
N ASN A 43 2.01 16.45 -0.45
CA ASN A 43 3.01 15.97 -1.39
C ASN A 43 3.39 14.52 -1.05
N GLU A 44 3.41 13.68 -2.09
CA GLU A 44 3.83 12.29 -1.96
C GLU A 44 5.31 12.14 -2.29
N SER A 45 6.04 11.52 -1.37
CA SER A 45 7.43 11.12 -1.56
C SER A 45 7.58 9.63 -1.31
N SER A 46 8.63 9.04 -1.84
CA SER A 46 8.87 7.61 -1.68
C SER A 46 10.32 7.29 -1.40
N ARG A 47 10.54 6.26 -0.57
CA ARG A 47 11.89 5.78 -0.25
C ARG A 47 11.99 4.25 -0.36
N PRO A 48 13.10 3.73 -0.90
CA PRO A 48 13.36 2.30 -0.90
C PRO A 48 13.77 1.83 0.49
N LEU A 49 13.31 0.63 0.87
CA LEU A 49 13.66 -0.06 2.11
C LEU A 49 14.32 -1.43 1.85
N GLY A 50 14.22 -1.97 0.62
CA GLY A 50 14.79 -3.27 0.26
C GLY A 50 14.01 -4.43 0.89
N LEU A 51 14.73 -5.40 1.45
CA LEU A 51 14.13 -6.55 2.12
C LEU A 51 13.71 -6.20 3.55
N VAL A 52 12.42 -6.36 3.86
CA VAL A 52 11.86 -6.03 5.18
C VAL A 52 10.99 -7.15 5.73
N VAL A 53 10.93 -7.19 7.07
CA VAL A 53 9.96 -7.99 7.80
C VAL A 53 8.88 -7.07 8.34
N VAL A 54 7.65 -7.31 7.92
CA VAL A 54 6.45 -6.60 8.37
C VAL A 54 5.85 -7.33 9.56
N ARG A 55 5.57 -6.60 10.65
CA ARG A 55 4.86 -7.17 11.81
C ARG A 55 3.35 -7.20 11.59
N GLY A 56 2.77 -8.40 11.73
CA GLY A 56 1.34 -8.64 11.53
C GLY A 56 0.43 -7.83 12.46
N THR A 57 0.91 -7.50 13.66
CA THR A 57 0.13 -6.76 14.67
C THR A 57 -0.24 -5.33 14.26
N LEU A 58 0.46 -4.75 13.29
CA LEU A 58 0.22 -3.37 12.81
C LEU A 58 -0.47 -3.34 11.44
N LEU A 59 -0.75 -4.50 10.85
CA LEU A 59 -1.40 -4.58 9.56
C LEU A 59 -2.87 -4.18 9.66
N VAL A 60 -3.29 -3.33 8.71
CA VAL A 60 -4.70 -2.92 8.56
C VAL A 60 -5.28 -3.50 7.28
N ALA A 61 -4.54 -3.44 6.18
CA ALA A 61 -4.98 -3.98 4.89
C ALA A 61 -3.81 -4.51 4.06
N ILE A 62 -4.10 -5.52 3.24
CA ILE A 62 -3.21 -6.07 2.21
C ILE A 62 -4.03 -6.18 0.93
N SER A 63 -3.55 -5.62 -0.18
CA SER A 63 -4.18 -5.72 -1.49
C SER A 63 -3.15 -6.01 -2.58
N PRO A 64 -3.49 -6.82 -3.60
CA PRO A 64 -2.63 -6.95 -4.78
C PRO A 64 -2.58 -5.62 -5.53
N THR A 65 -1.41 -5.26 -6.05
CA THR A 65 -1.29 -4.08 -6.93
C THR A 65 -1.84 -4.36 -8.32
N ASP A 66 -1.75 -5.61 -8.78
CA ASP A 66 -2.36 -6.09 -10.02
C ASP A 66 -3.89 -5.94 -9.98
N GLY A 67 -4.43 -5.19 -10.95
CA GLY A 67 -5.85 -4.85 -11.04
C GLY A 67 -6.30 -3.67 -10.16
N SER A 68 -5.38 -3.00 -9.46
CA SER A 68 -5.67 -1.77 -8.71
C SER A 68 -5.23 -0.54 -9.48
N GLU A 69 -6.11 0.45 -9.62
CA GLU A 69 -5.78 1.75 -10.22
C GLU A 69 -6.35 2.92 -9.42
N SER A 70 -5.66 4.05 -9.45
CA SER A 70 -6.19 5.28 -8.88
C SER A 70 -7.17 5.90 -9.87
N ILE A 71 -8.43 5.99 -9.48
CA ILE A 71 -9.48 6.62 -10.28
C ILE A 71 -9.80 8.02 -9.77
N ALA A 72 -10.33 8.87 -10.66
CA ALA A 72 -10.99 10.10 -10.25
C ALA A 72 -12.22 9.77 -9.38
N ASN A 73 -12.64 10.72 -8.54
CA ASN A 73 -13.83 10.54 -7.69
C ASN A 73 -15.05 10.17 -8.57
N PRO A 74 -15.59 8.95 -8.47
CA PRO A 74 -16.64 8.47 -9.37
C PRO A 74 -18.03 9.03 -9.03
N PHE A 75 -18.15 9.79 -7.93
CA PHE A 75 -19.40 10.40 -7.46
C PHE A 75 -19.49 11.90 -7.78
N LEU A 76 -18.50 12.46 -8.49
CA LEU A 76 -18.69 13.76 -9.12
C LEU A 76 -19.72 13.55 -10.23
N GLN A 77 -20.99 13.85 -9.93
CA GLN A 77 -22.04 13.89 -10.94
C GLN A 77 -21.51 14.73 -12.12
N GLN A 78 -21.53 14.16 -13.33
CA GLN A 78 -21.50 14.97 -14.53
C GLN A 78 -22.61 15.99 -14.34
N GLY A 79 -22.23 17.27 -14.27
CA GLY A 79 -23.13 18.33 -13.86
C GLY A 79 -24.45 18.26 -14.61
N ASP A 80 -25.52 18.43 -13.85
CA ASP A 80 -26.84 18.90 -14.25
C ASP A 80 -26.86 19.48 -15.69
N ASP A 81 -27.21 18.65 -16.68
CA ASP A 81 -27.68 19.13 -17.98
C ASP A 81 -29.12 19.68 -17.78
N GLU A 82 -29.22 20.91 -17.26
CA GLU A 82 -30.32 21.85 -17.53
C GLU A 82 -29.81 23.05 -18.34
#